data_AF-A0A968RZ57-F1
#
_entry.id   AF-A0A968RZ57-F1
#
_cell.length_a   1.000
_cell.length_b   1.000
_cell.length_c   1.000
_cell.angle_alpha   90.00
_cell.angle_beta   90.00
_cell.angle_gamma   90.00
#
_symmetry.space_group_name_H-M   'P 1'
#
loop_
_entity.id
_entity.type
_entity.pdbx_description
1 polymer ?
#
loop_
_entity_poly.entity_id
_entity_poly.type
_entity_poly.pdbx_seq_one_letter_code
_entity_poly.pdbx_strand_id
1 'polypeptide(L)'
;MTRRDPLAVDLAQDVWVITEIPQDNHPALRSGFAGYPANPRWSTAKFRAWKAGRELRNGLKLGTLTIRTRDSLLVPTTSVEPELPPPEPRSYRFLAPKQILVTEPAL
;
A
#
# COMPACT_ATOMS: atom_id res chain seq x y z
N MET A 1 -16.51 17.11 -9.27
CA MET A 1 -15.60 16.01 -9.62
C MET A 1 -15.50 15.09 -8.43
N THR A 2 -16.11 13.90 -8.48
CA THR A 2 -16.08 12.93 -7.38
C THR A 2 -14.74 12.20 -7.42
N ARG A 3 -13.89 12.39 -6.40
CA ARG A 3 -12.68 11.59 -6.19
C ARG A 3 -13.14 10.13 -6.09
N ARG A 4 -12.68 9.26 -6.98
CA ARG A 4 -12.95 7.82 -6.86
C ARG A 4 -11.97 7.30 -5.83
N ASP A 5 -12.49 6.79 -4.72
CA ASP A 5 -11.63 6.18 -3.72
C ASP A 5 -10.92 4.96 -4.33
N PRO A 6 -9.61 4.83 -4.09
CA PRO A 6 -8.83 3.71 -4.60
C PRO A 6 -9.39 2.38 -4.08
N LEU A 7 -9.69 1.44 -4.99
CA LEU A 7 -10.20 0.11 -4.66
C LEU A 7 -9.04 -0.90 -4.65
N ALA A 8 -8.98 -1.71 -3.58
CA ALA A 8 -8.08 -2.87 -3.53
C ALA A 8 -8.69 -4.03 -4.33
N VAL A 9 -7.91 -4.60 -5.25
CA VAL A 9 -8.34 -5.67 -6.15
C VAL A 9 -7.37 -6.83 -6.05
N ASP A 10 -7.90 -8.01 -5.74
CA ASP A 10 -7.19 -9.28 -5.88
C ASP A 10 -6.95 -9.58 -7.37
N LEU A 11 -5.68 -9.65 -7.77
CA LEU A 11 -5.24 -9.96 -9.13
C LEU A 11 -4.99 -11.46 -9.35
N ALA A 12 -4.48 -12.13 -8.32
CA ALA A 12 -4.12 -13.54 -8.25
C ALA A 12 -3.91 -13.91 -6.78
N GLN A 13 -3.80 -15.21 -6.47
CA GLN A 13 -3.55 -15.68 -5.11
C GLN A 13 -2.41 -14.89 -4.45
N ASP A 14 -2.75 -14.22 -3.35
CA ASP A 14 -1.85 -13.40 -2.55
C ASP A 14 -1.20 -12.22 -3.30
N VAL A 15 -1.88 -11.65 -4.30
CA VAL A 15 -1.44 -10.45 -5.03
C VAL A 15 -2.56 -9.42 -5.15
N TRP A 16 -2.42 -8.30 -4.43
CA TRP A 16 -3.39 -7.22 -4.41
C TRP A 16 -2.85 -5.97 -5.12
N VAL A 17 -3.72 -5.21 -5.77
CA VAL A 17 -3.37 -3.89 -6.32
C VAL A 17 -4.39 -2.85 -5.91
N ILE A 18 -3.91 -1.64 -5.64
CA ILE A 18 -4.76 -0.47 -5.44
C ILE A 18 -4.99 0.20 -6.80
N THR A 19 -6.24 0.41 -7.18
CA THR A 19 -6.56 0.98 -8.50
C THR A 19 -7.82 1.84 -8.49
N GLU A 20 -7.88 2.83 -9.37
CA GLU A 20 -9.07 3.62 -9.66
C GLU A 20 -9.93 3.01 -10.78
N ILE A 21 -9.54 1.84 -11.31
CA ILE A 21 -10.30 1.12 -12.32
C ILE A 21 -11.65 0.70 -11.73
N PRO A 22 -12.78 1.04 -12.39
CA PRO A 22 -14.11 0.63 -11.91
C PRO A 22 -14.26 -0.89 -11.81
N GLN A 23 -15.05 -1.34 -10.84
CA GLN A 23 -15.24 -2.76 -10.51
C GLN A 23 -15.69 -3.61 -11.71
N ASP A 24 -16.55 -3.07 -12.58
CA ASP A 24 -17.02 -3.74 -13.80
C ASP A 24 -15.89 -4.14 -14.78
N ASN A 25 -14.73 -3.50 -14.64
CA ASN A 25 -13.55 -3.74 -15.47
C ASN A 25 -12.48 -4.59 -14.75
N HIS A 26 -12.64 -4.93 -13.47
CA HIS A 26 -11.71 -5.78 -12.72
C HIS A 26 -11.49 -7.16 -13.36
N PRO A 27 -12.51 -7.84 -13.94
CA PRO A 27 -12.27 -9.10 -14.64
C PRO A 27 -11.25 -8.95 -15.78
N ALA A 28 -11.32 -7.85 -16.55
CA ALA A 28 -10.37 -7.60 -17.63
C ALA A 28 -8.96 -7.29 -17.09
N LEU A 29 -8.87 -6.53 -16.00
CA LEU A 29 -7.62 -6.27 -15.27
C LEU A 29 -6.94 -7.60 -14.85
N ARG A 30 -7.69 -8.49 -14.17
CA ARG A 30 -7.22 -9.81 -13.78
C ARG A 30 -6.77 -10.65 -14.97
N SER A 31 -7.56 -10.66 -16.06
CA SER A 31 -7.19 -11.39 -17.27
C SER A 31 -5.86 -10.92 -17.85
N GLY A 32 -5.62 -9.60 -17.85
CA GLY A 32 -4.35 -9.01 -18.29
C GLY A 32 -3.18 -9.43 -17.41
N PHE A 33 -3.38 -9.41 -16.09
CA PHE A 33 -2.36 -9.84 -15.12
C PHE A 33 -2.02 -11.32 -15.23
N ALA A 34 -3.02 -12.19 -15.42
CA ALA A 34 -2.82 -13.63 -15.65
C ALA A 34 -2.14 -13.93 -17.00
N GLY A 35 -2.14 -12.99 -17.93
CA GLY A 35 -1.49 -13.13 -19.24
C GLY A 35 -2.39 -13.71 -20.34
N TYR A 36 -3.71 -13.66 -20.18
CA TYR A 36 -4.64 -14.02 -21.25
C TYR A 36 -4.55 -13.04 -22.43
N PRO A 37 -4.86 -13.49 -23.66
CA PRO A 37 -4.93 -12.62 -24.82
C PRO A 37 -6.04 -11.57 -24.66
N ALA A 38 -5.95 -10.48 -25.42
CA ALA A 38 -7.01 -9.47 -25.47
C ALA A 38 -8.30 -10.09 -26.02
N ASN A 39 -9.43 -9.84 -25.38
CA ASN A 39 -10.73 -10.26 -25.90
C ASN A 39 -11.23 -9.20 -26.91
N PRO A 40 -11.45 -9.56 -28.19
CA PRO A 40 -11.90 -8.61 -29.22
C PRO A 40 -13.31 -8.05 -28.97
N ARG A 41 -14.11 -8.67 -28.09
CA ARG A 41 -15.44 -8.20 -27.72
C ARG A 41 -15.43 -7.16 -26.58
N TRP A 42 -14.27 -6.85 -26.01
CA TRP A 42 -14.20 -5.87 -24.93
C TRP A 42 -14.42 -4.45 -25.42
N SER A 43 -15.14 -3.69 -24.59
CA SER A 43 -15.18 -2.23 -24.73
C SER A 43 -13.79 -1.64 -24.53
N THR A 44 -13.59 -0.40 -24.99
CA THR A 44 -12.34 0.34 -24.79
C THR A 44 -11.94 0.41 -23.32
N ALA A 45 -12.91 0.56 -22.40
CA ALA A 45 -12.65 0.58 -20.95
C ALA A 45 -12.08 -0.76 -20.45
N LYS A 46 -12.68 -1.89 -20.86
CA LYS A 46 -12.19 -3.23 -20.51
C LYS A 46 -10.82 -3.52 -21.13
N PHE A 47 -10.60 -3.11 -22.38
CA PHE A 47 -9.29 -3.25 -23.02
C PHE A 47 -8.19 -2.46 -22.28
N ARG A 48 -8.47 -1.22 -21.85
CA ARG A 48 -7.53 -0.42 -21.05
C ARG A 48 -7.23 -1.10 -19.71
N ALA A 49 -8.24 -1.63 -19.02
CA ALA A 49 -8.04 -2.38 -17.77
C ALA A 49 -7.18 -3.63 -17.98
N TRP A 50 -7.43 -4.40 -19.05
CA TRP A 50 -6.57 -5.53 -19.42
C TRP A 50 -5.12 -5.11 -19.69
N LYS A 51 -4.93 -3.98 -20.39
CA LYS A 51 -3.58 -3.45 -20.68
C LYS A 51 -2.83 -3.11 -19.39
N ALA A 52 -3.50 -2.43 -18.46
CA ALA A 52 -2.95 -2.15 -17.13
C ALA A 52 -2.55 -3.45 -16.41
N GLY A 53 -3.40 -4.48 -16.43
CA GLY A 53 -3.07 -5.78 -15.84
C GLY A 53 -1.82 -6.41 -16.43
N ARG A 54 -1.67 -6.34 -17.77
CA ARG A 54 -0.44 -6.80 -18.45
C ARG A 54 0.79 -6.00 -18.01
N GLU A 55 0.67 -4.69 -17.86
CA GLU A 55 1.76 -3.82 -17.42
C GLU A 55 2.21 -4.18 -15.99
N LEU A 56 1.26 -4.45 -15.08
CA LEU A 56 1.56 -4.93 -13.72
C LEU A 56 2.31 -6.27 -13.74
N ARG A 57 1.85 -7.24 -14.55
CA ARG A 57 2.53 -8.53 -14.72
C ARG A 57 3.96 -8.35 -15.25
N ASN A 58 4.13 -7.48 -16.25
CA ASN A 58 5.44 -7.18 -16.81
C ASN A 58 6.34 -6.51 -15.78
N GLY A 59 5.81 -5.59 -14.96
CA GLY A 59 6.56 -4.94 -13.89
C GLY A 59 7.09 -5.92 -12.85
N LEU A 60 6.29 -6.92 -12.47
CA LEU A 60 6.77 -8.03 -11.62
C LEU A 60 7.89 -8.82 -12.28
N LYS A 61 7.71 -9.21 -13.55
CA LYS A 61 8.72 -9.98 -14.28
C LYS A 61 10.03 -9.24 -14.46
N LEU A 62 9.97 -7.92 -14.63
CA LEU A 62 11.12 -7.05 -14.78
C LEU A 62 11.72 -6.59 -13.44
N GLY A 63 11.06 -6.90 -12.32
CA GLY A 63 11.48 -6.45 -10.99
C GLY A 63 11.28 -4.96 -10.72
N THR A 64 10.51 -4.24 -11.55
CA THR A 64 10.14 -2.83 -11.28
C THR A 64 8.98 -2.72 -10.30
N LEU A 65 8.22 -3.79 -10.13
CA LEU A 65 7.21 -3.97 -9.09
C LEU A 65 7.59 -5.18 -8.23
N THR A 66 7.24 -5.13 -6.96
CA THR A 66 7.38 -6.23 -6.01
C THR A 66 6.10 -6.41 -5.20
N ILE A 67 5.93 -7.59 -4.61
CA ILE A 67 4.84 -7.87 -3.67
C ILE A 67 5.35 -7.54 -2.28
N ARG A 68 4.73 -6.57 -1.62
CA ARG A 68 5.09 -6.17 -0.26
C ARG A 68 4.62 -7.24 0.73
N THR A 69 5.54 -7.81 1.50
CA THR A 69 5.29 -8.97 2.37
C THR A 69 4.20 -8.77 3.42
N ARG A 70 4.00 -7.54 3.91
CA ARG A 70 3.08 -7.26 5.03
C ARG A 70 1.60 -7.34 4.66
N ASP A 71 1.27 -7.06 3.40
CA ASP A 71 -0.11 -6.86 2.94
C ASP A 71 -0.34 -7.38 1.52
N SER A 72 0.63 -8.09 0.96
CA SER A 72 0.55 -8.68 -0.39
C SER A 72 0.25 -7.66 -1.49
N LEU A 73 0.52 -6.37 -1.25
CA LEU A 73 0.27 -5.31 -2.21
C LEU A 73 1.40 -5.23 -3.23
N LEU A 74 1.00 -5.07 -4.49
CA LEU A 74 1.89 -4.76 -5.59
C LEU A 74 2.34 -3.30 -5.48
N VAL A 75 3.64 -3.08 -5.27
CA VAL A 75 4.23 -1.76 -5.09
C VAL A 75 5.48 -1.59 -5.97
N PRO A 76 5.85 -0.35 -6.34
CA PRO A 76 7.14 -0.09 -6.97
C PRO A 76 8.31 -0.58 -6.12
N THR A 77 9.30 -1.20 -6.75
CA THR A 77 10.49 -1.71 -6.05
C THR A 77 11.31 -0.60 -5.41
N THR A 78 11.25 0.63 -5.93
CA THR A 78 11.89 1.80 -5.31
C THR A 78 11.11 2.36 -4.11
N SER A 79 9.91 1.85 -3.85
CA SER A 79 9.07 2.21 -2.70
C SER A 79 9.21 1.24 -1.53
N VAL A 80 10.33 0.50 -1.42
CA VAL A 80 10.70 -0.17 -0.17
C VAL A 80 10.74 0.90 0.90
N GLU A 81 9.76 0.84 1.79
CA GLU A 81 9.59 1.77 2.90
C GLU A 81 10.89 1.75 3.72
N PRO A 82 11.48 2.91 4.06
CA PRO A 82 12.58 2.93 5.01
C PRO A 82 12.08 2.24 6.27
N GLU A 83 12.83 1.22 6.71
CA GLU A 83 12.64 0.59 8.00
C GLU A 83 12.56 1.73 9.02
N LEU A 84 11.36 1.99 9.56
CA LEU A 84 11.23 3.00 10.61
C LEU A 84 12.19 2.58 11.70
N PRO A 85 13.19 3.40 12.06
CA PRO A 85 14.07 3.04 13.16
C PRO A 85 13.17 2.76 14.38
N PRO A 86 13.52 1.75 15.21
CA PRO A 86 12.73 1.42 16.39
C PRO A 86 12.39 2.71 17.12
N PRO A 87 11.14 2.91 17.58
CA PRO A 87 10.75 4.16 18.19
C PRO A 87 11.77 4.49 19.28
N GLU A 88 12.49 5.60 19.11
CA GLU A 88 13.50 5.98 20.09
C GLU A 88 12.84 5.96 21.47
N PRO A 89 13.49 5.36 22.49
CA PRO A 89 12.93 5.31 23.81
C PRO A 89 12.61 6.74 24.22
N ARG A 90 11.32 7.05 24.34
CA ARG A 90 10.86 8.35 24.82
C ARG A 90 11.63 8.64 26.08
N SER A 91 12.51 9.64 26.04
CA SER A 91 13.14 10.16 27.23
C SER A 91 12.04 10.78 28.07
N TYR A 92 11.40 9.97 28.90
CA TYR A 92 10.66 10.46 30.05
C TYR A 92 11.71 11.17 30.91
N ARG A 93 11.83 12.49 30.73
CA ARG A 93 12.38 13.36 31.76
C ARG A 93 11.54 13.07 33.00
N PHE A 94 12.06 12.23 33.88
CA PHE A 94 11.67 12.23 35.27
C PHE A 94 11.92 13.65 35.76
N LEU A 95 10.87 14.47 35.79
CA LEU A 95 10.87 15.66 36.62
C LEU A 95 10.99 15.13 38.04
N ALA A 96 12.21 15.19 38.58
CA ALA A 96 12.43 14.92 39.99
C ALA A 96 11.42 15.74 40.79
N PRO A 97 10.69 15.14 41.75
CA PRO A 97 9.79 15.92 42.58
C PRO A 97 10.61 17.00 43.29
N LYS A 98 10.22 18.27 43.12
CA LYS A 98 10.78 19.39 43.88
C LYS A 98 10.63 19.04 45.37
N GLN A 99 11.75 18.91 46.07
CA GLN A 99 11.75 18.90 47.53
C GLN A 99 11.18 20.24 47.98
N ILE A 100 10.01 20.21 48.62
CA ILE A 100 9.46 21.35 49.33
C ILE A 100 10.22 21.41 50.65
N LEU A 101 11.03 22.45 50.82
CA LEU A 101 11.66 22.77 52.10
C LEU A 101 10.54 23.15 53.08
N VAL A 102 10.27 22.30 54.08
CA VAL A 102 9.39 22.62 55.19
C VAL A 102 10.21 23.40 56.20
N THR A 103 9.86 24.68 56.40
CA THR A 103 10.39 25.48 57.51
C THR A 103 9.30 25.55 58.57
N GLU A 104 9.46 24.80 59.66
CA GLU A 104 8.66 24.96 60.89
C GLU A 104 9.14 26.21 61.64
N PRO A 105 8.26 27.06 62.20
CA PRO A 105 8.64 27.96 63.27
C PRO A 105 8.60 27.23 64.62
N ALA A 106 9.63 27.48 65.43
CA ALA A 106 9.83 26.94 66.76
C ALA A 106 8.85 27.53 67.80
N LEU A 107 8.35 26.63 68.67
CA LEU A 107 7.73 26.79 70.01
C LEU A 107 6.72 27.93 70.22
#